data_AF-A0A953WR08-F1
#
_entry.id   AF-A0A953WR08-F1
#
_cell.length_a   1.000
_cell.length_b   1.000
_cell.length_c   1.000
_cell.angle_alpha   90.00
_cell.angle_beta   90.00
_cell.angle_gamma   90.00
#
_symmetry.space_group_name_H-M   'P 1'
#
loop_
_entity.id
_entity.type
_entity.pdbx_description
1 polymer ?
#
loop_
_entity_poly.entity_id
_entity_poly.type
_entity_poly.pdbx_seq_one_letter_code
_entity_poly.pdbx_strand_id
1 'polypeptide(L)'
;MKRLAPLPACLLALASMALAAAPDVKPAEAAPYAGRWAIVFPEEIGRKTQEPIATCDEPAIIEVVDEDTIHVVTPGGGDWGNWDIKSYEGRNPWWQEDGDMSLVTAWVTDNAFLLAGKDESGTHSNWDNARKWSRCPA
;
A
#
# COMPACT_ATOMS: atom_id res chain seq x y z
N MET A 1 -66.18 -29.96 -22.96
CA MET A 1 -65.95 -28.96 -21.91
C MET A 1 -64.47 -28.92 -21.58
N LYS A 2 -63.92 -27.69 -21.53
CA LYS A 2 -62.64 -27.19 -20.98
C LYS A 2 -61.35 -28.05 -21.01
N ARG A 3 -60.35 -27.46 -21.66
CA ARG A 3 -58.94 -27.85 -21.90
C ARG A 3 -58.17 -28.11 -20.61
N LEU A 4 -57.32 -29.17 -20.60
CA LEU A 4 -56.19 -29.29 -19.68
C LEU A 4 -55.10 -28.29 -20.08
N ALA A 5 -54.59 -27.54 -19.11
CA ALA A 5 -53.47 -26.62 -19.28
C ALA A 5 -52.13 -27.39 -19.23
N PRO A 6 -51.13 -27.06 -20.07
CA PRO A 6 -49.77 -27.46 -19.82
C PRO A 6 -49.11 -26.47 -18.85
N LEU A 7 -48.49 -26.99 -17.79
CA LEU A 7 -47.57 -26.25 -16.92
C LEU A 7 -46.36 -25.77 -17.75
N PRO A 8 -45.93 -24.50 -17.66
CA PRO A 8 -44.65 -24.11 -18.20
C PRO A 8 -43.55 -24.67 -17.28
N ALA A 9 -42.64 -25.42 -17.89
CA ALA A 9 -41.41 -25.87 -17.26
C ALA A 9 -40.67 -24.66 -16.67
N CYS A 10 -40.56 -24.63 -15.35
CA CYS A 10 -39.74 -23.66 -14.65
C CYS A 10 -38.28 -23.97 -15.00
N LEU A 11 -37.74 -23.27 -15.98
CA LEU A 11 -36.32 -23.26 -16.29
C LEU A 11 -35.57 -22.79 -15.04
N LEU A 12 -34.88 -23.72 -14.39
CA LEU A 12 -33.84 -23.43 -13.41
C LEU A 12 -32.74 -22.64 -14.13
N ALA A 13 -32.82 -21.32 -14.06
CA ALA A 13 -31.72 -20.45 -14.41
C ALA A 13 -30.60 -20.68 -13.37
N LEU A 14 -29.62 -21.51 -13.73
CA LEU A 14 -28.33 -21.54 -13.07
C LEU A 14 -27.68 -20.18 -13.33
N ALA A 15 -27.86 -19.24 -12.41
CA ALA A 15 -27.08 -18.01 -12.38
C ALA A 15 -25.64 -18.39 -12.03
N SER A 16 -24.83 -18.61 -13.06
CA SER A 16 -23.38 -18.65 -12.93
C SER A 16 -22.93 -17.31 -12.37
N MET A 17 -22.72 -17.22 -11.06
CA MET A 17 -21.96 -16.13 -10.47
C MET A 17 -20.56 -16.21 -11.10
N ALA A 18 -20.28 -15.31 -12.04
CA ALA A 18 -18.94 -15.06 -12.48
C ALA A 18 -18.16 -14.63 -11.24
N LEU A 19 -17.31 -15.52 -10.72
CA LEU A 19 -16.33 -15.17 -9.72
C LEU A 19 -15.48 -14.07 -10.35
N ALA A 20 -15.63 -12.83 -9.87
CA ALA A 20 -14.82 -11.72 -10.34
C ALA A 20 -13.35 -12.15 -10.24
N ALA A 21 -12.62 -12.11 -11.35
CA ALA A 21 -11.20 -12.41 -11.36
C ALA A 21 -10.54 -11.53 -10.29
N ALA A 22 -9.74 -12.13 -9.42
CA ALA A 22 -8.98 -11.38 -8.43
C ALA A 22 -8.16 -10.31 -9.18
N PRO A 23 -8.15 -9.05 -8.70
CA PRO A 23 -7.37 -7.99 -9.33
C PRO A 23 -5.90 -8.41 -9.49
N ASP A 24 -5.39 -8.24 -10.70
CA ASP A 24 -4.04 -8.63 -11.11
C ASP A 24 -3.02 -7.70 -10.47
N VAL A 25 -2.21 -8.25 -9.56
CA VAL A 25 -1.10 -7.53 -8.90
C VAL A 25 0.08 -7.52 -9.86
N LYS A 26 0.61 -6.33 -10.17
CA LYS A 26 1.74 -6.17 -11.09
C LYS A 26 2.93 -5.53 -10.40
N PRO A 27 4.17 -5.72 -10.88
CA PRO A 27 5.30 -4.87 -10.51
C PRO A 27 4.99 -3.38 -10.75
N ALA A 28 5.62 -2.51 -9.96
CA ALA A 28 5.58 -1.06 -10.15
C ALA A 28 6.96 -0.45 -9.94
N GLU A 29 7.19 0.70 -10.58
CA GLU A 29 8.50 1.33 -10.61
C GLU A 29 9.01 1.71 -9.20
N ALA A 30 10.23 1.26 -8.86
CA ALA A 30 10.93 1.61 -7.64
C ALA A 30 11.57 3.02 -7.69
N ALA A 31 11.93 3.48 -8.89
CA ALA A 31 12.66 4.73 -9.10
C ALA A 31 12.08 5.98 -8.38
N PRO A 32 10.76 6.20 -8.30
CA PRO A 32 10.20 7.36 -7.60
C PRO A 32 10.56 7.43 -6.11
N TYR A 33 10.82 6.30 -5.45
CA TYR A 33 11.12 6.23 -4.03
C TYR A 33 12.58 6.51 -3.69
N ALA A 34 13.49 6.40 -4.66
CA ALA A 34 14.92 6.57 -4.44
C ALA A 34 15.24 7.92 -3.78
N GLY A 35 16.09 7.92 -2.75
CA GLY A 35 16.67 9.13 -2.18
C GLY A 35 16.64 9.23 -0.65
N ARG A 36 16.83 10.47 -0.18
CA ARG A 36 16.88 10.84 1.24
C ARG A 36 15.54 11.41 1.68
N TRP A 37 15.01 10.92 2.81
CA TRP A 37 13.67 11.27 3.27
C TRP A 37 13.65 11.62 4.76
N ALA A 38 12.93 12.69 5.08
CA ALA A 38 12.47 12.96 6.44
C ALA A 38 11.16 12.21 6.69
N ILE A 39 10.97 11.72 7.92
CA ILE A 39 9.80 10.93 8.32
C ILE A 39 9.18 11.54 9.57
N VAL A 40 7.90 11.90 9.47
CA VAL A 40 7.12 12.42 10.58
C VAL A 40 5.79 11.68 10.68
N PHE A 41 5.19 11.68 11.87
CA PHE A 41 3.77 11.39 12.00
C PHE A 41 2.98 12.60 11.48
N PRO A 42 1.94 12.41 10.63
CA PRO A 42 1.05 13.46 10.21
C PRO A 42 0.46 14.17 11.44
N GLU A 43 0.57 15.49 11.47
CA GLU A 43 0.02 16.30 12.56
C GLU A 43 -1.51 16.33 12.46
N GLU A 44 -2.23 15.40 13.10
CA GLU A 44 -3.64 15.61 13.44
C GLU A 44 -3.86 15.72 14.95
N ILE A 45 -4.12 16.98 15.33
CA ILE A 45 -4.88 17.53 16.46
C ILE A 45 -4.73 16.81 17.81
N GLY A 46 -3.83 17.34 18.64
CA GLY A 46 -3.92 17.22 20.11
C GLY A 46 -2.94 16.27 20.78
N ARG A 47 -2.11 15.54 20.04
CA ARG A 47 -0.94 14.85 20.61
C ARG A 47 0.29 15.76 20.52
N LYS A 48 1.00 15.92 21.64
CA LYS A 48 2.29 16.62 21.70
C LYS A 48 3.18 16.05 20.60
N THR A 49 3.75 16.95 19.79
CA THR A 49 4.78 16.72 18.76
C THR A 49 5.56 15.45 19.03
N GLN A 50 5.24 14.37 18.31
CA GLN A 50 6.09 13.19 18.30
C GLN A 50 7.39 13.59 17.62
N GLU A 51 8.52 13.19 18.21
CA GLU A 51 9.82 13.44 17.60
C GLU A 51 9.85 12.83 16.20
N PRO A 52 10.42 13.53 15.20
CA PRO A 52 10.61 12.98 13.87
C PRO A 52 11.35 11.64 13.95
N ILE A 53 10.90 10.67 13.15
CA ILE A 53 11.58 9.37 13.04
C ILE A 53 12.90 9.56 12.27
N ALA A 54 12.88 10.44 11.26
CA ALA A 54 14.05 10.84 10.50
C ALA A 54 13.97 12.32 10.15
N THR A 55 15.10 13.01 10.12
CA THR A 55 15.23 14.43 9.74
C THR A 55 16.08 14.54 8.47
N CYS A 56 16.25 15.72 7.88
CA CYS A 56 17.16 15.82 6.73
C CYS A 56 18.65 15.85 7.11
N ASP A 57 18.96 16.11 8.38
CA ASP A 57 20.32 15.97 8.91
C ASP A 57 20.65 14.49 9.18
N GLU A 58 19.66 13.72 9.60
CA GLU A 58 19.74 12.26 9.77
C GLU A 58 18.54 11.59 9.07
N PRO A 59 18.64 11.36 7.74
CA PRO A 59 17.51 10.93 6.92
C PRO A 59 17.38 9.41 6.84
N ALA A 60 16.16 8.98 6.53
CA ALA A 60 15.97 7.65 5.97
C ALA A 60 16.48 7.62 4.53
N ILE A 61 17.09 6.50 4.16
CA ILE A 61 17.65 6.27 2.84
C ILE A 61 16.84 5.18 2.17
N ILE A 62 16.40 5.45 0.95
CA ILE A 62 15.80 4.46 0.07
C ILE A 62 16.70 4.31 -1.15
N GLU A 63 17.23 3.11 -1.35
CA GLU A 63 18.02 2.74 -2.52
C GLU A 63 17.18 1.86 -3.44
N VAL A 64 17.40 1.99 -4.75
CA VAL A 64 16.77 1.13 -5.75
C VAL A 64 17.68 -0.06 -5.98
N VAL A 65 17.15 -1.27 -5.74
CA VAL A 65 17.88 -2.52 -5.94
C VAL A 65 17.74 -2.96 -7.41
N ASP A 66 16.52 -2.91 -7.93
CA ASP A 66 16.18 -3.20 -9.33
C ASP A 66 14.90 -2.45 -9.76
N GLU A 67 14.26 -2.84 -10.87
CA GLU A 67 13.13 -2.11 -11.47
C GLU A 67 11.94 -1.92 -10.52
N ASP A 68 11.65 -2.93 -9.69
CA ASP A 68 10.51 -2.96 -8.76
C ASP A 68 10.91 -3.21 -7.31
N THR A 69 12.19 -3.19 -6.95
CA THR A 69 12.65 -3.41 -5.56
C THR A 69 13.38 -2.22 -4.98
N ILE A 70 13.05 -1.87 -3.73
CA ILE A 70 13.77 -0.88 -2.92
C ILE A 70 14.42 -1.51 -1.69
N HIS A 71 15.54 -0.95 -1.23
CA HIS A 71 16.13 -1.22 0.09
C HIS A 71 15.96 0.02 0.98
N VAL A 72 15.44 -0.15 2.19
CA VAL A 72 15.12 0.95 3.09
C VAL A 72 15.93 0.88 4.37
N VAL A 73 16.61 1.98 4.71
CA VAL A 73 17.31 2.15 5.99
C VAL A 73 16.78 3.39 6.68
N THR A 74 16.43 3.25 7.96
CA THR A 74 15.92 4.36 8.78
C THR A 74 16.82 4.60 10.00
N PRO A 75 17.05 5.86 10.38
CA PRO A 75 17.70 6.16 11.65
C PRO A 75 16.79 5.76 12.82
N GLY A 76 17.38 5.21 13.88
CA GLY A 76 16.66 4.66 15.04
C GLY A 76 15.86 3.38 14.80
N GLY A 77 15.32 3.17 13.59
CA GLY A 77 14.58 1.97 13.18
C GLY A 77 15.43 0.89 12.51
N GLY A 78 16.66 1.22 12.10
CA GLY A 78 17.60 0.27 11.49
C GLY A 78 17.29 -0.05 10.02
N ASP A 79 17.84 -1.16 9.58
CA ASP A 79 17.68 -1.70 8.23
C ASP A 79 16.34 -2.44 8.11
N TRP A 80 15.48 -2.01 7.18
CA TRP A 80 14.17 -2.61 6.91
C TRP A 80 14.22 -3.64 5.77
N GLY A 81 15.38 -3.85 5.16
CA GLY A 81 15.60 -4.81 4.08
C GLY A 81 14.96 -4.42 2.75
N ASN A 82 14.84 -5.41 1.86
CA ASN A 82 14.29 -5.25 0.53
C ASN A 82 12.76 -5.32 0.53
N TRP A 83 12.15 -4.48 -0.30
CA TRP A 83 10.71 -4.42 -0.49
C TRP A 83 10.38 -4.34 -1.97
N ASP A 84 9.52 -5.25 -2.41
CA ASP A 84 8.94 -5.24 -3.74
C ASP A 84 7.82 -4.19 -3.82
N ILE A 85 7.88 -3.34 -4.82
CA ILE A 85 6.86 -2.35 -5.15
C ILE A 85 5.90 -2.98 -6.14
N LYS A 86 4.63 -3.10 -5.74
CA LYS A 86 3.58 -3.60 -6.65
C LYS A 86 2.64 -2.47 -7.06
N SER A 87 1.75 -2.76 -7.99
CA SER A 87 0.60 -1.96 -8.40
C SER A 87 -0.64 -2.79 -8.14
N TYR A 88 -1.53 -2.25 -7.31
CA TYR A 88 -2.78 -2.89 -6.94
C TYR A 88 -3.86 -1.82 -6.74
N GLU A 89 -4.94 -1.89 -7.51
CA GLU A 89 -6.08 -0.96 -7.44
C GLU A 89 -5.67 0.53 -7.43
N GLY A 90 -4.65 0.87 -8.23
CA GLY A 90 -4.16 2.26 -8.35
C GLY A 90 -3.30 2.72 -7.17
N ARG A 91 -2.85 1.82 -6.30
CA ARG A 91 -1.90 2.07 -5.21
C ARG A 91 -0.61 1.29 -5.41
N ASN A 92 0.41 1.69 -4.66
CA ASN A 92 1.71 1.05 -4.68
C ASN A 92 2.05 0.45 -3.31
N PRO A 93 1.61 -0.80 -3.04
CA PRO A 93 2.04 -1.49 -1.84
C PRO A 93 3.52 -1.89 -1.93
N TRP A 94 4.18 -1.86 -0.79
CA TRP A 94 5.51 -2.42 -0.57
C TRP A 94 5.31 -3.77 0.10
N TRP A 95 5.81 -4.85 -0.49
CA TRP A 95 5.76 -6.20 0.05
C TRP A 95 7.15 -6.68 0.41
N GLN A 96 7.30 -7.26 1.59
CA GLN A 96 8.49 -8.08 1.83
C GLN A 96 8.41 -9.37 1.01
N GLU A 97 9.57 -9.93 0.69
CA GLU A 97 9.73 -11.14 -0.13
C GLU A 97 8.96 -12.35 0.45
N ASP A 98 8.80 -12.41 1.78
CA ASP A 98 8.02 -13.44 2.47
C ASP A 98 6.50 -13.19 2.44
N GLY A 99 6.06 -12.01 2.00
CA GLY A 99 4.64 -11.62 1.89
C GLY A 99 3.93 -11.36 3.22
N ASP A 100 4.62 -11.52 4.36
CA ASP A 100 4.01 -11.41 5.69
C ASP A 100 3.73 -9.95 6.06
N MET A 101 4.57 -9.03 5.57
CA MET A 101 4.42 -7.60 5.78
C MET A 101 4.12 -6.84 4.49
N SER A 102 3.11 -5.96 4.57
CA SER A 102 2.78 -5.04 3.49
C SER A 102 2.57 -3.63 4.03
N LEU A 103 3.16 -2.65 3.36
CA LEU A 103 2.87 -1.24 3.54
C LEU A 103 2.18 -0.70 2.29
N VAL A 104 1.41 0.39 2.41
CA VAL A 104 0.72 0.99 1.27
C VAL A 104 1.07 2.46 1.18
N THR A 105 1.50 2.87 -0.02
CA THR A 105 1.86 4.25 -0.33
C THR A 105 0.64 5.01 -0.85
N ALA A 106 0.50 6.28 -0.43
CA ALA A 106 -0.31 7.28 -1.10
C ALA A 106 0.52 8.54 -1.37
N TRP A 107 0.80 8.84 -2.63
CA TRP A 107 1.50 10.06 -3.03
C TRP A 107 0.65 11.30 -2.75
N VAL A 108 1.27 12.30 -2.12
CA VAL A 108 0.65 13.61 -1.83
C VAL A 108 1.16 14.65 -2.83
N THR A 109 2.45 14.58 -3.16
CA THR A 109 3.14 15.37 -4.20
C THR A 109 4.30 14.53 -4.75
N ASP A 110 4.98 14.96 -5.81
CA ASP A 110 6.17 14.28 -6.35
C ASP A 110 7.33 14.12 -5.32
N ASN A 111 7.30 14.92 -4.25
CA ASN A 111 8.31 14.94 -3.20
C ASN A 111 7.76 14.54 -1.82
N ALA A 112 6.55 14.01 -1.75
CA ALA A 112 5.99 13.54 -0.47
C ALA A 112 4.92 12.46 -0.65
N PHE A 113 4.97 11.46 0.22
CA PHE A 113 3.95 10.40 0.29
C PHE A 113 3.62 10.04 1.74
N LEU A 114 2.46 9.42 1.92
CA LEU A 114 2.08 8.73 3.14
C LEU A 114 2.35 7.23 2.99
N LEU A 115 2.89 6.61 4.04
CA LEU A 115 3.13 5.18 4.10
C LEU A 115 2.37 4.59 5.29
N ALA A 116 1.39 3.73 5.00
CA ALA A 116 0.53 3.12 6.01
C ALA A 116 0.81 1.61 6.13
N GLY A 117 0.90 1.13 7.37
CA GLY A 117 0.86 -0.30 7.66
C GLY A 117 -0.58 -0.83 7.66
N LYS A 118 -0.75 -2.11 7.99
CA LYS A 118 -2.06 -2.71 8.23
C LYS A 118 -2.68 -2.18 9.55
N ASP A 119 -4.00 -2.13 9.60
CA ASP A 119 -4.76 -1.88 10.82
C ASP A 119 -4.85 -3.12 11.72
N GLU A 120 -5.53 -3.01 12.86
CA GLU A 120 -5.68 -4.12 13.80
C GLU A 120 -6.37 -5.36 13.19
N SER A 121 -7.16 -5.17 12.14
CA SER A 121 -7.80 -6.28 11.40
C SER A 121 -6.83 -7.02 10.47
N GLY A 122 -5.67 -6.44 10.17
CA GLY A 122 -4.72 -6.98 9.20
C GLY A 122 -5.18 -6.86 7.74
N THR A 123 -6.35 -6.27 7.48
CA THR A 123 -7.01 -6.26 6.16
C THR A 123 -6.98 -4.89 5.50
N HIS A 124 -7.05 -3.80 6.28
CA HIS A 124 -7.07 -2.45 5.75
C HIS A 124 -5.79 -1.69 6.10
N SER A 125 -5.48 -0.65 5.34
CA SER A 125 -4.37 0.26 5.69
C SER A 125 -4.78 1.19 6.82
N ASN A 126 -3.96 1.27 7.86
CA ASN A 126 -4.13 2.19 8.98
C ASN A 126 -3.64 3.60 8.60
N TRP A 127 -4.51 4.35 7.91
CA TRP A 127 -4.18 5.71 7.48
C TRP A 127 -4.08 6.70 8.65
N ASP A 128 -4.81 6.46 9.75
CA ASP A 128 -4.75 7.27 10.97
C ASP A 128 -3.37 7.23 11.64
N ASN A 129 -2.57 6.21 11.34
CA ASN A 129 -1.20 6.04 11.81
C ASN A 129 -0.17 5.99 10.68
N ALA A 130 -0.56 6.45 9.47
CA ALA A 130 0.37 6.54 8.35
C ALA A 130 1.52 7.50 8.68
N ARG A 131 2.70 7.28 8.12
CA ARG A 131 3.85 8.18 8.28
C ARG A 131 4.01 9.02 7.02
N LYS A 132 4.27 10.31 7.18
CA LYS A 132 4.60 11.18 6.05
C LYS A 132 6.10 11.14 5.78
N TRP A 133 6.44 10.78 4.55
CA TRP A 133 7.79 10.82 4.01
C TRP A 133 7.90 12.06 3.13
N SER A 134 8.87 12.92 3.41
CA SER A 134 9.14 14.13 2.62
C SER A 134 10.58 14.11 2.13
N ARG A 135 10.78 14.33 0.82
CA ARG A 135 12.10 14.28 0.19
C ARG A 135 12.98 15.39 0.78
N CYS A 136 14.20 15.04 1.16
CA CYS A 136 15.18 16.02 1.60
C CYS A 136 15.78 16.79 0.43
N PRO A 137 16.14 18.07 0.63
CA PRO A 137 16.88 18.81 -0.39
C PRO A 137 18.21 18.13 -0.70
N ALA A 138 18.65 18.28 -1.95
CA ALA A 138 19.95 17.83 -2.42
C ALA A 138 21.09 18.66 -1.80
#